data_AF-A0A2A2J8I6-F1
#
_entry.id   AF-A0A2A2J8I6-F1
#
_cell.length_a   1.000
_cell.length_b   1.000
_cell.length_c   1.000
_cell.angle_alpha   90.00
_cell.angle_beta   90.00
_cell.angle_gamma   90.00
#
_symmetry.space_group_name_H-M   'P 1'
#
loop_
_entity.id
_entity.type
_entity.pdbx_description
1 polymer ?
#
loop_
_entity_poly.entity_id
_entity_poly.type
_entity_poly.pdbx_seq_one_letter_code
_entity_poly.pdbx_strand_id
1 'polypeptide(L)'
;MKIEANADEGVFYPVRVVDVDMDNGLTVEYEDNWRPVEVLPFEKCRLLVSEKKEPSKVGASVEALIKGSKTPKDVKGGEGWRLVTVAEIKVYTFFKIFIQLL
;
A
#
# COMPACT_ATOMS: atom_id res chain seq x y z
N MET A 1 3.43 -15.82 -5.53
CA MET A 1 3.61 -14.49 -6.12
C MET A 1 3.00 -13.48 -5.17
N LYS A 2 3.75 -12.45 -4.73
CA LYS A 2 3.17 -11.37 -3.91
C LYS A 2 2.73 -10.26 -4.86
N ILE A 3 1.46 -9.91 -4.83
CA ILE A 3 0.91 -8.81 -5.61
C ILE A 3 0.34 -7.77 -4.65
N GLU A 4 0.09 -6.59 -5.18
CA GLU A 4 -0.60 -5.54 -4.44
C GLU A 4 -1.88 -5.14 -5.18
N ALA A 5 -2.93 -4.87 -4.42
CA ALA A 5 -4.26 -4.52 -4.88
C ALA A 5 -4.59 -3.06 -4.56
N ASN A 6 -4.99 -2.30 -5.57
CA ASN A 6 -5.51 -0.93 -5.45
C ASN A 6 -7.02 -0.96 -5.16
N ALA A 7 -7.36 -1.42 -3.97
CA ALA A 7 -8.75 -1.64 -3.56
C ALA A 7 -9.44 -0.35 -3.11
N ASP A 8 -8.66 0.54 -2.49
CA ASP A 8 -9.07 1.90 -2.16
C ASP A 8 -8.21 2.81 -3.04
N GLU A 9 -8.83 3.54 -3.96
CA GLU A 9 -8.13 4.29 -5.01
C GLU A 9 -6.90 5.06 -4.48
N GLY A 10 -5.71 4.61 -4.92
CA GLY A 10 -4.44 5.22 -4.57
C GLY A 10 -3.73 4.59 -3.37
N VAL A 11 -4.25 3.49 -2.80
CA VAL A 11 -3.57 2.67 -1.78
C VAL A 11 -3.45 1.23 -2.26
N PHE A 12 -2.22 0.75 -2.35
CA PHE A 12 -1.88 -0.61 -2.79
C PHE A 12 -1.62 -1.50 -1.58
N TYR A 13 -2.50 -2.48 -1.36
CA TYR A 13 -2.42 -3.40 -0.24
C TYR A 13 -1.79 -4.73 -0.66
N PRO A 14 -0.89 -5.33 0.13
CA PRO A 14 -0.38 -6.66 -0.14
C PRO A 14 -1.51 -7.69 -0.05
N VAL A 15 -1.62 -8.54 -1.07
CA VAL A 15 -2.64 -9.59 -1.12
C VAL A 15 -2.09 -10.91 -1.63
N ARG A 16 -2.81 -11.99 -1.31
CA ARG A 16 -2.61 -13.33 -1.86
C ARG A 16 -3.63 -13.58 -2.97
N VAL A 17 -3.18 -14.03 -4.13
CA VAL A 17 -4.07 -14.52 -5.18
C VAL A 17 -4.58 -15.90 -4.79
N VAL A 18 -5.90 -16.05 -4.75
CA VAL A 18 -6.61 -17.29 -4.45
C VAL A 18 -7.04 -17.99 -5.74
N ASP A 19 -7.51 -17.22 -6.72
CA ASP A 19 -7.98 -17.73 -8.01
C ASP A 19 -7.76 -16.70 -9.13
N VAL A 20 -7.69 -17.18 -10.36
CA VAL A 20 -7.53 -16.38 -11.57
C VAL A 20 -8.70 -16.64 -12.51
N ASP A 21 -9.50 -15.60 -12.74
CA ASP A 21 -10.55 -15.58 -13.72
C ASP A 21 -10.11 -14.67 -14.88
N MET A 22 -10.01 -15.25 -16.09
CA MET A 22 -9.51 -14.51 -17.26
C MET A 22 -10.47 -13.39 -17.70
N ASP A 23 -11.75 -13.49 -17.37
CA ASP A 23 -12.77 -12.51 -17.74
C ASP A 23 -13.00 -11.49 -16.61
N ASN A 24 -12.88 -11.91 -15.35
CA ASN A 24 -13.24 -11.10 -14.18
C ASN A 24 -12.06 -10.58 -13.34
N GLY A 25 -10.85 -11.13 -13.53
CA GLY A 25 -9.63 -10.70 -12.85
C GLY A 25 -9.12 -11.69 -11.80
N LEU A 26 -8.65 -11.17 -10.67
CA LEU A 26 -8.02 -11.95 -9.61
C LEU A 26 -8.90 -11.99 -8.37
N THR A 27 -9.19 -13.20 -7.88
CA THR A 27 -9.73 -13.37 -6.52
C THR A 27 -8.60 -13.22 -5.53
N VAL A 28 -8.69 -12.25 -4.63
CA VAL A 28 -7.62 -11.88 -3.69
C VAL A 28 -8.06 -11.99 -2.24
N GLU A 29 -7.12 -12.37 -1.38
CA GLU A 29 -7.27 -12.38 0.07
C GLU A 29 -6.25 -11.43 0.71
N TYR A 30 -6.72 -10.64 1.66
CA TYR A 30 -5.90 -9.69 2.41
C TYR A 30 -5.18 -10.39 3.56
N GLU A 31 -3.96 -9.94 3.87
CA GLU A 31 -3.24 -10.43 5.06
C GLU A 31 -4.10 -10.28 6.33
N ASP A 32 -4.01 -11.22 7.26
CA ASP A 32 -4.83 -11.27 8.49
C ASP A 32 -6.36 -11.23 8.28
N ASN A 33 -6.85 -11.38 7.06
CA ASN A 33 -8.27 -11.30 6.72
C ASN A 33 -8.97 -10.03 7.24
N TRP A 34 -8.24 -8.90 7.31
CA TRP A 34 -8.80 -7.63 7.82
C TRP A 34 -9.88 -7.04 6.91
N ARG A 35 -9.92 -7.49 5.65
CA ARG A 35 -10.93 -7.18 4.64
C ARG A 35 -11.41 -8.49 4.00
N PRO A 36 -12.69 -8.59 3.59
CA PRO A 36 -13.21 -9.77 2.90
C PRO A 36 -12.45 -10.09 1.61
N VAL A 37 -12.49 -11.36 1.22
CA VAL A 37 -12.07 -11.80 -0.12
C VAL A 37 -12.90 -11.06 -1.18
N GLU A 38 -12.25 -10.60 -2.24
CA GLU A 38 -12.90 -9.90 -3.34
C GLU A 38 -12.25 -10.25 -4.68
N VAL A 39 -12.99 -10.04 -5.77
CA VAL A 39 -12.48 -10.16 -7.14
C VAL A 39 -12.11 -8.77 -7.63
N LEU A 40 -10.86 -8.59 -8.04
CA LEU A 40 -10.35 -7.33 -8.58
C LEU A 40 -9.92 -7.50 -10.04
N PRO A 41 -10.24 -6.54 -10.91
CA PRO A 41 -9.78 -6.58 -12.29
C PRO A 41 -8.26 -6.39 -12.36
N PHE A 42 -7.64 -6.85 -13.45
CA PHE A 42 -6.17 -6.90 -13.57
C PHE A 42 -5.51 -5.52 -13.45
N GLU A 43 -6.16 -4.45 -13.92
CA GLU A 43 -5.64 -3.08 -13.83
C GLU A 43 -5.55 -2.54 -12.39
N LYS A 44 -6.26 -3.15 -11.45
CA LYS A 44 -6.16 -2.83 -10.01
C LYS A 44 -5.07 -3.64 -9.31
N CYS A 45 -4.41 -4.56 -10.02
CA CYS A 45 -3.40 -5.44 -9.46
C CYS A 45 -2.02 -5.10 -10.03
N ARG A 46 -0.99 -5.13 -9.18
CA ARG A 46 0.40 -4.98 -9.63
C ARG A 46 1.33 -6.00 -8.99
N LEU A 47 2.39 -6.34 -9.71
CA LEU A 47 3.48 -7.14 -9.16
C LEU A 47 4.29 -6.32 -8.16
N LEU A 48 4.60 -6.91 -7.02
CA LEU A 48 5.54 -6.33 -6.06
C LEU A 48 6.96 -6.52 -6.62
N VAL A 49 7.53 -5.46 -7.20
CA VAL A 49 8.89 -5.47 -7.75
C VAL A 49 9.83 -4.87 -6.70
N SER A 50 10.89 -5.58 -6.33
CA SER A 50 11.91 -5.00 -5.45
C SER A 50 12.78 -4.05 -6.26
N GLU A 51 12.58 -2.75 -6.10
CA GLU A 51 13.47 -1.75 -6.70
C GLU A 51 14.67 -1.46 -5.77
N LYS A 52 15.78 -1.06 -6.39
CA LYS A 52 16.96 -0.60 -5.66
C LYS A 52 16.59 0.67 -4.88
N LYS A 53 16.95 0.68 -3.59
CA LYS A 53 16.76 1.85 -2.73
C LYS A 53 17.74 2.95 -3.13
N GLU A 54 17.25 4.01 -3.74
CA GLU A 54 17.98 5.27 -3.89
C GLU A 54 17.65 6.22 -2.72
N PRO A 55 18.60 7.07 -2.30
CA PRO A 55 18.31 8.09 -1.30
C PRO A 55 17.24 9.06 -1.83
N SER A 56 16.14 9.21 -1.09
CA SER A 56 15.08 10.14 -1.44
C SER A 56 15.50 11.59 -1.21
N LYS A 57 15.01 12.50 -2.06
CA LYS A 57 15.22 13.95 -1.97
C LYS A 57 13.88 14.68 -1.82
N VAL A 58 13.92 15.93 -1.33
CA VAL A 58 12.74 16.81 -1.36
C VAL A 58 12.22 16.92 -2.80
N GLY A 59 10.90 16.82 -2.97
CA GLY A 59 10.20 16.79 -4.25
C GLY A 59 10.17 15.41 -4.92
N ALA A 60 10.83 14.38 -4.38
CA ALA A 60 10.74 13.04 -4.93
C ALA A 60 9.36 12.41 -4.65
N SER A 61 8.82 11.70 -5.64
CA SER A 61 7.68 10.80 -5.46
C SER A 61 8.16 9.48 -4.88
N VAL A 62 7.60 9.06 -3.75
CA VAL A 62 7.95 7.83 -3.04
C VAL A 62 6.68 7.11 -2.60
N GLU A 63 6.77 5.82 -2.36
CA GLU A 63 5.68 5.07 -1.73
C GLU A 63 5.87 5.05 -0.22
N ALA A 64 4.89 5.58 0.51
CA ALA A 64 4.85 5.55 1.96
C ALA A 64 3.91 4.45 2.44
N LEU A 65 4.35 3.70 3.44
CA LEU A 65 3.50 2.75 4.14
C LEU A 65 2.51 3.53 4.99
N ILE A 66 1.23 3.44 4.64
CA ILE A 66 0.12 3.98 5.40
C ILE A 66 -0.49 2.83 6.20
N LYS A 67 -0.62 3.04 7.50
CA LYS A 67 -1.39 2.15 8.36
C LYS A 67 -2.82 2.68 8.42
N GLY A 68 -3.79 1.85 8.06
CA GLY A 68 -5.19 2.24 8.13
C GLY A 68 -5.56 2.69 9.55
N SER A 69 -5.76 4.00 9.77
CA SER A 69 -6.33 4.50 11.01
C SER A 69 -7.85 4.47 10.89
N LYS A 70 -8.51 3.47 11.47
CA LYS A 70 -9.93 3.58 11.78
C LYS A 70 -10.12 3.32 13.27
N THR A 71 -10.47 4.35 14.03
CA THR A 71 -11.21 4.13 15.28
C THR A 71 -12.67 3.81 14.91
N PRO A 72 -13.37 2.92 15.65
CA PRO A 72 -13.17 2.54 17.05
C PRO A 72 -12.55 1.15 17.26
N LYS A 73 -11.58 1.13 18.21
CA LYS A 73 -10.97 0.07 19.03
C LYS A 73 -10.71 -1.37 18.54
N ASP A 74 -11.36 -1.95 17.53
CA ASP A 74 -11.31 -3.41 17.36
C ASP A 74 -11.04 -3.94 15.94
N VAL A 75 -10.82 -3.07 14.93
CA VAL A 75 -10.46 -3.51 13.57
C VAL A 75 -9.08 -2.97 13.21
N LYS A 76 -8.08 -3.85 13.20
CA LYS A 76 -6.78 -3.53 12.60
C LYS A 76 -7.01 -3.27 11.10
N GLY A 77 -6.90 -2.01 10.67
CA GLY A 77 -6.88 -1.71 9.24
C GLY A 77 -5.62 -2.28 8.60
N GLY A 78 -5.70 -2.65 7.33
CA GLY A 78 -4.53 -3.09 6.57
C GLY A 78 -3.44 -2.03 6.49
N GLU A 79 -2.22 -2.49 6.27
CA GLU A 79 -1.10 -1.65 5.89
C GLU A 79 -1.00 -1.66 4.36
N GLY A 80 -0.87 -0.49 3.75
CA GLY A 80 -0.81 -0.34 2.29
C GLY A 80 0.11 0.79 1.86
N TRP A 81 0.51 0.77 0.60
CA TRP A 81 1.44 1.73 0.01
C TRP A 81 0.69 2.82 -0.73
N ARG A 82 1.05 4.07 -0.48
CA ARG A 82 0.51 5.23 -1.18
C ARG A 82 1.63 6.06 -1.77
N LEU A 83 1.44 6.50 -3.02
CA LEU A 83 2.33 7.45 -3.65
C LEU A 83 2.19 8.81 -2.97
N VAL A 84 3.31 9.37 -2.50
CA VAL A 84 3.39 10.67 -1.84
C VAL A 84 4.60 11.44 -2.36
N THR A 85 4.56 12.76 -2.24
CA THR A 85 5.70 13.63 -2.55
C THR A 85 6.40 14.05 -1.26
N VAL A 86 7.73 13.90 -1.21
CA VAL A 86 8.53 14.35 -0.06
C VAL A 86 8.52 15.88 0.00
N ALA A 87 7.73 16.46 0.90
CA ALA A 87 7.63 17.91 1.04
C ALA A 87 8.85 18.53 1.75
N GLU A 88 9.39 17.84 2.76
CA GLU A 88 10.50 18.33 3.58
C GLU A 88 11.27 17.15 4.17
N ILE A 89 12.60 17.30 4.31
CA ILE A 89 13.45 16.36 5.05
C ILE A 89 14.12 17.13 6.17
N LYS A 90 13.70 16.89 7.42
CA LYS A 90 14.38 17.41 8.61
C LYS A 90 15.32 16.35 9.16
N VAL A 91 16.62 16.61 9.09
CA VAL A 91 17.63 15.74 9.69
C VAL A 91 17.79 16.17 11.15
N TYR A 92 17.12 15.45 12.05
CA TYR A 92 17.38 15.55 13.48
C TYR A 92 18.45 14.53 13.85
N THR A 93 19.46 14.95 14.61
CA THR A 93 20.54 14.08 15.12
C THR A 93 20.02 12.90 15.99
N PHE A 94 18.70 12.81 16.22
CA PHE A 94 17.97 11.63 16.70
C PHE A 94 16.64 11.52 15.89
N PHE A 95 16.47 10.46 15.09
CA PHE A 95 15.51 10.39 13.97
C PHE A 95 14.02 10.31 14.39
N LYS A 96 13.18 11.22 13.84
CA LYS A 96 11.71 11.12 13.72
C LYS A 96 11.28 11.74 12.38
N ILE A 97 10.65 10.97 11.50
CA ILE A 97 10.10 11.45 10.21
C ILE A 97 8.63 11.85 10.42
N PHE A 98 8.24 13.05 10.00
CA PHE A 98 6.85 13.48 9.94
C PHE A 98 6.37 13.42 8.48
N ILE A 99 5.28 12.68 8.23
CA ILE A 99 4.59 12.65 6.94
C ILE A 99 3.29 13.44 7.12
N GLN A 100 3.08 14.46 6.30
CA GLN A 100 1.83 15.25 6.31
C GLN A 100 1.01 14.86 5.07
N LEU A 101 -0.21 14.37 5.32
CA LEU A 101 -1.20 14.11 4.26
C LEU A 101 -1.96 15.41 3.97
N LEU A 102 -2.04 15.78 2.70
CA LEU A 102 -2.91 16.86 2.20
C LEU A 102 -4.38 16.43 2.19
#